data_AF-A0A958Y348-F1
#
_entry.id   AF-A0A958Y348-F1
#
_cell.length_a   1.000
_cell.length_b   1.000
_cell.length_c   1.000
_cell.angle_alpha   90.00
_cell.angle_beta   90.00
_cell.angle_gamma   90.00
#
_symmetry.space_group_name_H-M   'P 1'
#
loop_
_entity.id
_entity.type
_entity.pdbx_description
1 polymer ?
#
loop_
_entity_poly.entity_id
_entity_poly.type
_entity_poly.pdbx_seq_one_letter_code
_entity_poly.pdbx_strand_id
1 'polypeptide(L)'
;MADKFSPISISRLFQLILNGERKGRILNIPRELFFAPGAGDPFRTRRYGQVLETPLGVAAGPHTQMAQNIVAAWLCGARYMELKTIQTLDDLEVSKPCIDMQDEGYNCEWSQELRIRESIDEYLHAWILIHVLRHKFGWEGESGAIFNMSVGYNLEGIRQDNVQHFLDKMEDCSAELSEKVDQLRPLYPRISEIDIPTRISDNVTLST
;
A
#
# COMPACT_ATOMS: atom_id res chain seq x y z
N MET A 1 2.21 22.74 -6.36
CA MET A 1 2.08 21.39 -5.79
C MET A 1 2.53 21.46 -4.34
N ALA A 2 1.97 20.66 -3.44
CA ALA A 2 2.44 20.60 -2.07
C ALA A 2 3.87 20.02 -2.05
N ASP A 3 4.73 20.62 -1.25
CA ASP A 3 6.15 20.25 -1.15
C ASP A 3 6.37 19.01 -0.28
N LYS A 4 5.36 18.50 0.44
CA LYS A 4 5.49 17.32 1.29
C LYS A 4 4.29 16.42 1.15
N PHE A 5 4.50 15.12 1.34
CA PHE A 5 3.38 14.21 1.55
C PHE A 5 2.64 14.58 2.83
N SER A 6 1.32 14.47 2.77
CA SER A 6 0.43 14.76 3.89
C SER A 6 -0.49 13.57 4.08
N PRO A 7 -0.07 12.59 4.90
CA PRO A 7 -0.92 11.49 5.32
C PRO A 7 -2.24 12.02 5.87
N ILE A 8 -3.33 11.33 5.58
CA ILE A 8 -4.65 11.61 6.14
C ILE A 8 -5.13 10.39 6.92
N SER A 9 -5.99 10.60 7.91
CA SER A 9 -6.53 9.47 8.67
C SER A 9 -7.28 8.49 7.77
N ILE A 10 -7.25 7.19 8.14
CA ILE A 10 -7.98 6.14 7.41
C ILE A 10 -9.46 6.47 7.27
N SER A 11 -10.10 7.00 8.31
CA SER A 11 -11.49 7.42 8.29
C SER A 11 -11.75 8.51 7.26
N ARG A 12 -10.83 9.48 7.12
CA ARG A 12 -10.96 10.54 6.12
C ARG A 12 -10.78 9.98 4.70
N LEU A 13 -9.75 9.15 4.48
CA LEU A 13 -9.53 8.50 3.20
C LEU A 13 -10.72 7.63 2.79
N PHE A 14 -11.26 6.84 3.72
CA PHE A 14 -12.40 6.00 3.45
C PHE A 14 -13.69 6.78 3.16
N GLN A 15 -13.92 7.89 3.87
CA GLN A 15 -15.02 8.80 3.52
C GLN A 15 -14.88 9.35 2.10
N LEU A 16 -13.67 9.71 1.65
CA LEU A 16 -13.44 10.16 0.27
C LEU A 16 -13.75 9.05 -0.73
N ILE A 17 -13.34 7.81 -0.44
CA ILE A 17 -13.65 6.61 -1.24
C ILE A 17 -15.17 6.40 -1.34
N LEU A 18 -15.89 6.36 -0.21
CA LEU A 18 -17.33 6.17 -0.17
C LEU A 18 -18.09 7.30 -0.89
N ASN A 19 -17.65 8.54 -0.71
CA ASN A 19 -18.26 9.70 -1.36
C ASN A 19 -18.05 9.69 -2.88
N GLY A 20 -16.86 9.26 -3.32
CA GLY A 20 -16.58 9.05 -4.73
C GLY A 20 -17.45 7.94 -5.30
N GLU A 21 -17.53 6.79 -4.62
CA GLU A 21 -18.19 5.60 -5.13
C GLU A 21 -19.67 5.86 -5.43
N ARG A 22 -20.36 6.63 -4.57
CA ARG A 22 -21.74 7.08 -4.82
C ARG A 22 -21.90 7.94 -6.09
N LYS A 23 -20.81 8.49 -6.60
CA LYS A 23 -20.72 9.26 -7.86
C LYS A 23 -20.12 8.43 -9.00
N GLY A 24 -19.98 7.11 -8.85
CA GLY A 24 -19.46 6.22 -9.89
C GLY A 24 -17.94 6.26 -10.08
N ARG A 25 -17.16 6.71 -9.08
CA ARG A 25 -15.69 6.79 -9.18
C ARG A 25 -15.00 6.58 -7.83
N ILE A 26 -13.78 6.08 -7.77
CA ILE A 26 -13.01 6.04 -6.51
C ILE A 26 -11.65 6.69 -6.78
N LEU A 27 -11.25 7.65 -5.93
CA LEU A 27 -9.98 8.39 -6.10
C LEU A 27 -9.84 9.00 -7.52
N ASN A 28 -10.95 9.52 -8.05
CA ASN A 28 -11.10 10.04 -9.41
C ASN A 28 -10.97 9.04 -10.56
N ILE A 29 -10.83 7.74 -10.28
CA ILE A 29 -10.88 6.67 -11.27
C ILE A 29 -12.36 6.29 -11.49
N PRO A 30 -12.90 6.43 -12.71
CA PRO A 30 -14.26 5.98 -13.03
C PRO A 30 -14.42 4.47 -12.85
N ARG A 31 -15.61 4.03 -12.42
CA ARG A 31 -15.90 2.62 -12.11
C ARG A 31 -15.67 1.68 -13.30
N GLU A 32 -15.92 2.17 -14.51
CA GLU A 32 -15.68 1.45 -15.77
C GLU A 32 -14.21 1.12 -16.05
N LEU A 33 -13.27 1.77 -15.35
CA LEU A 33 -11.84 1.48 -15.44
C LEU A 33 -11.34 0.55 -14.32
N PHE A 34 -12.21 0.13 -13.40
CA PHE A 34 -11.81 -0.78 -12.35
C PHE A 34 -11.52 -2.16 -12.93
N PHE A 35 -10.35 -2.69 -12.59
CA PHE A 35 -10.04 -4.08 -12.85
C PHE A 35 -10.91 -4.97 -11.96
N ALA A 36 -11.67 -5.88 -12.57
CA ALA A 36 -12.49 -6.87 -11.88
C ALA A 36 -11.88 -8.28 -12.11
N PRO A 37 -11.41 -8.96 -11.05
CA PRO A 37 -10.75 -10.26 -11.19
C PRO A 37 -11.75 -11.38 -11.50
N GLY A 38 -11.41 -12.23 -12.45
CA GLY A 38 -12.10 -13.48 -12.77
C GLY A 38 -11.37 -14.72 -12.24
N ALA A 39 -12.11 -15.74 -11.82
CA ALA A 39 -11.52 -17.01 -11.41
C ALA A 39 -10.77 -17.74 -12.55
N GLY A 40 -11.21 -17.52 -13.80
CA GLY A 40 -10.63 -18.09 -15.01
C GLY A 40 -9.72 -17.12 -15.78
N ASP A 41 -9.29 -16.01 -15.19
CA ASP A 41 -8.44 -15.05 -15.89
C ASP A 41 -7.11 -15.69 -16.32
N PRO A 42 -6.71 -15.57 -17.59
CA PRO A 42 -5.55 -16.29 -18.14
C PRO A 42 -4.23 -15.84 -17.53
N PHE A 43 -4.19 -14.63 -16.95
CA PHE A 43 -3.00 -14.05 -16.34
C PHE A 43 -2.94 -14.25 -14.82
N ARG A 44 -3.96 -14.88 -14.22
CA ARG A 44 -3.94 -15.24 -12.80
C ARG A 44 -2.76 -16.19 -12.53
N THR A 45 -1.96 -15.88 -11.52
CA THR A 45 -0.73 -16.63 -11.22
C THR A 45 -0.55 -16.84 -9.72
N ARG A 46 0.48 -17.59 -9.35
CA ARG A 46 0.89 -17.81 -7.95
C ARG A 46 2.36 -17.47 -7.79
N ARG A 47 2.68 -16.67 -6.76
CA ARG A 47 4.04 -16.26 -6.38
C ARG A 47 4.14 -16.25 -4.87
N TYR A 48 5.28 -16.67 -4.33
CA TYR A 48 5.53 -16.73 -2.88
C TYR A 48 4.42 -17.44 -2.08
N GLY A 49 3.81 -18.49 -2.65
CA GLY A 49 2.71 -19.19 -1.99
C GLY A 49 1.38 -18.41 -1.92
N GLN A 50 1.25 -17.27 -2.61
CA GLN A 50 0.07 -16.41 -2.62
C GLN A 50 -0.49 -16.26 -4.04
N VAL A 51 -1.81 -16.09 -4.17
CA VAL A 51 -2.46 -15.85 -5.47
C VAL A 51 -2.29 -14.40 -5.89
N LEU A 52 -1.96 -14.20 -7.17
CA LEU A 52 -1.99 -12.92 -7.86
C LEU A 52 -3.08 -12.97 -8.93
N GLU A 53 -4.07 -12.09 -8.83
CA GLU A 53 -5.16 -12.00 -9.83
C GLU A 53 -4.65 -11.49 -11.20
N THR A 54 -3.56 -10.73 -11.20
CA THR A 54 -2.79 -10.35 -12.39
C THR A 54 -1.30 -10.40 -12.06
N PRO A 55 -0.40 -10.58 -13.04
CA PRO A 55 1.05 -10.58 -12.82
C PRO A 55 1.62 -9.16 -12.89
N LEU A 56 0.77 -8.13 -12.80
CA LEU A 56 1.14 -6.73 -12.94
C LEU A 56 1.24 -6.08 -11.58
N GLY A 57 2.09 -5.05 -11.49
CA GLY A 57 2.45 -4.45 -10.23
C GLY A 57 2.99 -3.05 -10.37
N VAL A 58 3.19 -2.41 -9.22
CA VAL A 58 3.87 -1.13 -9.09
C VAL A 58 5.18 -1.35 -8.36
N ALA A 59 6.25 -0.74 -8.88
CA ALA A 59 7.59 -0.85 -8.32
C ALA A 59 7.77 0.09 -7.11
N ALA A 60 8.77 -0.18 -6.27
CA ALA A 60 9.13 0.72 -5.18
C ALA A 60 9.39 2.14 -5.70
N GLY A 61 8.62 3.13 -5.22
CA GLY A 61 8.74 4.50 -5.70
C GLY A 61 7.85 5.48 -4.94
N PRO A 62 7.84 6.78 -5.32
CA PRO A 62 7.02 7.79 -4.65
C PRO A 62 5.52 7.43 -4.60
N HIS A 63 5.05 6.71 -5.60
CA HIS A 63 3.67 6.27 -5.71
C HIS A 63 3.31 5.10 -4.77
N THR A 64 4.29 4.38 -4.20
CA THR A 64 4.05 3.29 -3.24
C THR A 64 4.32 3.69 -1.79
N GLN A 65 4.36 4.99 -1.48
CA GLN A 65 4.42 5.52 -0.10
C GLN A 65 3.04 5.80 0.49
N MET A 66 2.08 6.25 -0.33
CA MET A 66 0.79 6.73 0.16
C MET A 66 -0.33 5.71 -0.08
N ALA A 67 -1.22 5.56 0.90
CA ALA A 67 -2.29 4.58 0.89
C ALA A 67 -3.24 4.76 -0.30
N GLN A 68 -3.63 6.00 -0.60
CA GLN A 68 -4.50 6.29 -1.74
C GLN A 68 -3.88 5.87 -3.08
N ASN A 69 -2.55 5.98 -3.23
CA ASN A 69 -1.90 5.64 -4.48
C ASN A 69 -1.82 4.12 -4.64
N ILE A 70 -1.55 3.38 -3.56
CA ILE A 70 -1.57 1.91 -3.55
C ILE A 70 -2.99 1.41 -3.85
N VAL A 71 -4.02 1.96 -3.22
CA VAL A 71 -5.43 1.61 -3.49
C VAL A 71 -5.82 1.94 -4.93
N ALA A 72 -5.39 3.10 -5.45
CA ALA A 72 -5.64 3.48 -6.83
C ALA A 72 -4.98 2.52 -7.84
N ALA A 73 -3.72 2.15 -7.61
CA ALA A 73 -3.03 1.16 -8.44
C ALA A 73 -3.71 -0.21 -8.38
N TRP A 74 -4.17 -0.64 -7.21
CA TRP A 74 -4.94 -1.88 -7.04
C TRP A 74 -6.28 -1.85 -7.79
N LEU A 75 -7.02 -0.73 -7.72
CA LEU A 75 -8.26 -0.53 -8.50
C LEU A 75 -8.00 -0.66 -10.01
N CYS A 76 -6.83 -0.22 -10.49
CA CYS A 76 -6.42 -0.32 -11.89
C CYS A 76 -5.75 -1.66 -12.26
N GLY A 77 -5.79 -2.67 -11.37
CA GLY A 77 -5.37 -4.02 -11.67
C GLY A 77 -3.95 -4.40 -11.24
N ALA A 78 -3.22 -3.54 -10.54
CA ALA A 78 -1.96 -3.93 -9.90
C ALA A 78 -2.24 -4.93 -8.76
N ARG A 79 -1.44 -5.99 -8.69
CA ARG A 79 -1.51 -7.04 -7.66
C ARG A 79 -0.18 -7.35 -7.02
N TYR A 80 0.94 -7.04 -7.66
CA TYR A 80 2.25 -7.06 -7.01
C TYR A 80 2.64 -5.63 -6.61
N MET A 81 2.54 -5.30 -5.33
CA MET A 81 2.83 -3.95 -4.84
C MET A 81 4.19 -3.97 -4.14
N GLU A 82 5.22 -3.48 -4.81
CA GLU A 82 6.50 -3.26 -4.16
C GLU A 82 6.47 -1.93 -3.41
N LEU A 83 6.46 -2.01 -2.09
CA LEU A 83 6.37 -0.85 -1.21
C LEU A 83 7.66 -0.05 -1.28
N LYS A 84 7.57 1.26 -1.05
CA LYS A 84 8.76 2.12 -1.12
C LYS A 84 9.81 1.65 -0.11
N THR A 85 11.06 1.63 -0.56
CA THR A 85 12.23 1.26 0.23
C THR A 85 12.32 2.08 1.50
N ILE A 86 12.21 1.41 2.65
CA ILE A 86 12.46 2.01 3.97
C ILE A 86 13.92 1.85 4.36
N GLN A 87 14.39 2.75 5.22
CA GLN A 87 15.77 2.80 5.69
C GLN A 87 15.87 3.43 7.08
N THR A 88 17.00 3.22 7.75
CA THR A 88 17.21 3.76 9.10
C THR A 88 17.20 5.29 9.17
N LEU A 89 17.59 5.98 8.09
CA LEU A 89 17.58 7.44 8.03
C LEU A 89 16.24 7.91 7.45
N ASP A 90 15.25 8.06 8.32
CA ASP A 90 13.84 8.28 7.96
C ASP A 90 13.35 9.72 8.18
N ASP A 91 14.26 10.66 8.42
CA ASP A 91 13.99 12.10 8.46
C ASP A 91 15.03 12.84 7.60
N LEU A 92 14.68 13.08 6.34
CA LEU A 92 15.55 13.71 5.35
C LEU A 92 14.82 14.85 4.64
N GLU A 93 15.51 15.99 4.51
CA GLU A 93 15.08 17.02 3.56
C GLU A 93 15.55 16.63 2.16
N VAL A 94 14.61 16.13 1.36
CA VAL A 94 14.85 15.79 -0.04
C VAL A 94 14.81 17.07 -0.87
N SER A 95 15.90 17.39 -1.57
CA SER A 95 15.95 18.53 -2.50
C SER A 95 14.99 18.32 -3.67
N LYS A 96 14.26 19.38 -4.07
CA LYS A 96 13.28 19.32 -5.17
C LYS A 96 13.69 20.22 -6.35
N PRO A 97 13.51 19.80 -7.61
CA PRO A 97 12.95 18.51 -8.05
C PRO A 97 13.90 17.34 -7.72
N CYS A 98 13.37 16.27 -7.13
CA CYS A 98 14.14 15.10 -6.71
C CYS A 98 14.24 14.02 -7.80
N ILE A 99 13.56 14.25 -8.93
CA ILE A 99 13.60 13.44 -10.14
C ILE A 99 13.72 14.42 -11.32
N ASP A 100 14.76 14.25 -12.12
CA ASP A 100 14.93 14.92 -13.41
C ASP A 100 14.84 13.87 -14.50
N MET A 101 13.87 14.01 -15.40
CA MET A 101 13.49 13.01 -16.40
C MET A 101 13.55 13.61 -17.80
N GLN A 102 14.68 14.24 -18.14
CA GLN A 102 14.91 14.80 -19.48
C GLN A 102 15.28 13.68 -20.46
N ASP A 103 16.56 13.30 -20.51
CA ASP A 103 17.05 12.23 -21.37
C ASP A 103 17.44 11.00 -20.53
N GLU A 104 18.34 11.20 -19.55
CA GLU A 104 18.64 10.23 -18.50
C GLU A 104 17.87 10.61 -17.23
N GLY A 105 17.24 9.61 -16.60
CA GLY A 105 16.52 9.80 -15.35
C GLY A 105 17.48 9.90 -14.17
N TYR A 106 17.65 11.10 -13.62
CA TYR A 106 18.41 11.30 -12.39
C TYR A 106 17.46 11.39 -11.20
N ASN A 107 17.84 10.76 -10.08
CA ASN A 107 17.13 10.91 -8.82
C ASN A 107 18.07 11.35 -7.72
N CYS A 108 17.55 12.10 -6.74
CA CYS A 108 18.23 12.23 -5.47
C CYS A 108 18.24 10.87 -4.76
N GLU A 109 19.40 10.45 -4.28
CA GLU A 109 19.52 9.30 -3.38
C GLU A 109 18.71 9.56 -2.10
N TRP A 110 18.21 8.50 -1.47
CA TRP A 110 17.43 8.59 -0.24
C TRP A 110 16.10 9.36 -0.36
N SER A 111 15.28 8.96 -1.34
CA SER A 111 13.98 9.59 -1.67
C SER A 111 12.77 9.04 -0.90
N GLN A 112 12.99 8.50 0.30
CA GLN A 112 11.89 8.17 1.21
C GLN A 112 11.44 9.48 1.89
N GLU A 113 10.17 9.86 1.72
CA GLU A 113 9.64 11.13 2.23
C GLU A 113 8.87 10.96 3.54
N LEU A 114 8.22 9.80 3.74
CA LEU A 114 7.52 9.49 4.98
C LEU A 114 8.47 8.88 6.01
N ARG A 115 8.25 9.21 7.29
CA ARG A 115 8.91 8.49 8.40
C ARG A 115 8.49 7.02 8.37
N ILE A 116 9.28 6.16 9.02
CA ILE A 116 8.96 4.72 9.06
C ILE A 116 7.56 4.48 9.65
N ARG A 117 7.23 5.16 10.75
CA ARG A 117 5.91 5.02 11.41
C ARG A 117 4.75 5.43 10.49
N GLU A 118 4.93 6.51 9.74
CA GLU A 118 3.92 6.97 8.77
C GLU A 118 3.79 5.97 7.61
N SER A 119 4.89 5.34 7.20
CA SER A 119 4.88 4.31 6.16
C SER A 119 4.12 3.07 6.62
N ILE A 120 4.33 2.60 7.85
CA ILE A 120 3.57 1.48 8.45
C ILE A 120 2.07 1.81 8.42
N ASP A 121 1.71 3.02 8.86
CA ASP A 121 0.32 3.47 8.86
C ASP A 121 -0.29 3.48 7.46
N GLU A 122 0.39 4.05 6.46
CA GLU A 122 -0.10 4.10 5.08
C GLU A 122 -0.21 2.72 4.42
N TYR A 123 0.72 1.80 4.72
CA TYR A 123 0.66 0.44 4.21
C TYR A 123 -0.49 -0.33 4.84
N LEU A 124 -0.71 -0.18 6.14
CA LEU A 124 -1.86 -0.77 6.83
C LEU A 124 -3.19 -0.14 6.37
N HIS A 125 -3.24 1.17 6.12
CA HIS A 125 -4.39 1.84 5.53
C HIS A 125 -4.74 1.21 4.18
N ALA A 126 -3.77 1.07 3.28
CA ALA A 126 -3.99 0.46 1.97
C ALA A 126 -4.46 -0.99 2.10
N TRP A 127 -3.82 -1.77 3.00
CA TRP A 127 -4.16 -3.16 3.27
C TRP A 127 -5.63 -3.31 3.69
N ILE A 128 -6.06 -2.57 4.72
CA ILE A 128 -7.44 -2.60 5.21
C ILE A 128 -8.43 -2.18 4.12
N LEU A 129 -8.13 -1.06 3.42
CA LEU A 129 -9.04 -0.51 2.42
C LEU A 129 -9.22 -1.44 1.22
N ILE A 130 -8.17 -2.14 0.79
CA ILE A 130 -8.25 -3.16 -0.27
C ILE A 130 -9.19 -4.29 0.16
N HIS A 131 -9.05 -4.82 1.38
CA HIS A 131 -9.93 -5.89 1.88
C HIS A 131 -11.40 -5.42 2.00
N VAL A 132 -11.62 -4.21 2.52
CA VAL A 132 -12.95 -3.59 2.58
C VAL A 132 -13.55 -3.41 1.19
N LEU A 133 -12.78 -2.95 0.21
CA LEU A 133 -13.25 -2.75 -1.16
C LEU A 133 -13.57 -4.08 -1.85
N ARG A 134 -12.73 -5.12 -1.68
CA ARG A 134 -13.03 -6.48 -2.17
C ARG A 134 -14.38 -6.97 -1.67
N HIS A 135 -14.58 -6.91 -0.36
CA HIS A 135 -15.84 -7.32 0.27
C HIS A 135 -17.02 -6.49 -0.26
N LYS A 136 -16.86 -5.18 -0.38
CA LYS A 136 -17.88 -4.27 -0.91
C LYS A 136 -18.21 -4.51 -2.39
N PHE A 137 -17.26 -5.00 -3.18
CA PHE A 137 -17.47 -5.41 -4.58
C PHE A 137 -17.98 -6.85 -4.72
N GLY A 138 -18.10 -7.60 -3.61
CA GLY A 138 -18.53 -8.99 -3.63
C GLY A 138 -17.50 -9.94 -4.25
N TRP A 139 -16.21 -9.60 -4.17
CA TRP A 139 -15.14 -10.46 -4.65
C TRP A 139 -14.78 -11.47 -3.57
N GLU A 140 -14.94 -12.76 -3.88
CA GLU A 140 -14.66 -13.86 -2.96
C GLU A 140 -13.18 -14.27 -3.00
N GLY A 141 -12.74 -14.96 -1.93
CA GLY A 141 -11.39 -15.52 -1.81
C GLY A 141 -10.35 -14.57 -1.22
N GLU A 142 -9.08 -14.97 -1.32
CA GLU A 142 -7.90 -14.21 -0.85
C GLU A 142 -7.84 -12.79 -1.45
N SER A 143 -7.02 -11.91 -0.88
CA SER A 143 -6.80 -10.53 -1.36
C SER A 143 -6.45 -10.46 -2.85
N GLY A 144 -5.82 -11.52 -3.37
CA GLY A 144 -5.36 -11.64 -4.74
C GLY A 144 -4.18 -10.72 -5.07
N ALA A 145 -3.61 -10.06 -4.06
CA ALA A 145 -2.55 -9.07 -4.14
C ALA A 145 -1.46 -9.37 -3.09
N ILE A 146 -0.21 -9.18 -3.49
CA ILE A 146 0.97 -9.32 -2.64
C ILE A 146 1.53 -7.93 -2.38
N PHE A 147 1.74 -7.60 -1.10
CA PHE A 147 2.59 -6.49 -0.72
C PHE A 147 3.99 -7.05 -0.50
N ASN A 148 4.98 -6.48 -1.18
CA ASN A 148 6.38 -6.84 -1.05
C ASN A 148 7.12 -5.68 -0.40
N MET A 149 7.74 -5.93 0.75
CA MET A 149 8.55 -4.92 1.42
C MET A 149 9.79 -4.62 0.59
N SER A 150 10.28 -3.39 0.68
CA SER A 150 11.61 -3.04 0.20
C SER A 150 12.39 -2.45 1.37
N VAL A 151 13.55 -3.03 1.65
CA VAL A 151 14.50 -2.56 2.67
C VAL A 151 15.88 -2.48 2.03
N GLY A 152 16.72 -1.55 2.43
CA GLY A 152 17.90 -1.27 1.62
C GLY A 152 19.16 -0.77 2.30
N TYR A 153 20.11 -0.43 1.43
CA TYR A 153 21.42 0.20 1.65
C TYR A 153 22.47 -0.70 2.29
N ASN A 154 22.27 -1.15 3.52
CA ASN A 154 23.23 -2.04 4.18
C ASN A 154 22.61 -2.83 5.34
N LEU A 155 23.27 -3.93 5.70
CA LEU A 155 22.84 -4.80 6.80
C LEU A 155 22.83 -4.07 8.16
N GLU A 156 23.76 -3.13 8.37
CA GLU A 156 23.85 -2.36 9.61
C GLU A 156 22.59 -1.52 9.83
N GLY A 157 22.11 -0.82 8.80
CA GLY A 157 20.88 -0.04 8.81
C GLY A 157 19.63 -0.91 8.96
N ILE A 158 19.61 -2.08 8.29
CA ILE A 158 18.48 -3.03 8.43
C ILE A 158 18.36 -3.53 9.88
N ARG A 159 19.49 -3.68 10.59
CA ARG A 159 19.51 -4.14 12.00
C ARG A 159 19.12 -3.06 13.01
N GLN A 160 18.93 -1.81 12.61
CA GLN A 160 18.54 -0.74 13.54
C GLN A 160 17.11 -0.92 14.05
N ASP A 161 16.86 -0.46 15.28
CA ASP A 161 15.59 -0.68 15.99
C ASP A 161 14.37 -0.16 15.23
N ASN A 162 14.48 0.96 14.51
CA ASN A 162 13.37 1.51 13.73
C ASN A 162 13.03 0.64 12.51
N VAL A 163 14.03 0.07 11.83
CA VAL A 163 13.81 -0.85 10.70
C VAL A 163 13.33 -2.21 11.18
N GLN A 164 13.86 -2.72 12.30
CA GLN A 164 13.34 -3.94 12.92
C GLN A 164 11.88 -3.76 13.35
N HIS A 165 11.54 -2.63 13.96
CA HIS A 165 10.16 -2.30 14.29
C HIS A 165 9.23 -2.26 13.07
N PHE A 166 9.71 -1.75 11.92
CA PHE A 166 8.97 -1.83 10.67
C PHE A 166 8.69 -3.28 10.28
N LEU A 167 9.71 -4.14 10.26
CA LEU A 167 9.57 -5.55 9.90
C LEU A 167 8.61 -6.29 10.84
N ASP A 168 8.73 -6.07 12.15
CA ASP A 168 7.82 -6.65 13.15
C ASP A 168 6.36 -6.26 12.89
N LYS A 169 6.12 -4.99 12.50
CA LYS A 169 4.77 -4.50 12.19
C LYS A 169 4.22 -4.99 10.85
N MET A 170 5.09 -5.28 9.88
CA MET A 170 4.66 -5.90 8.63
C MET A 170 4.31 -7.39 8.82
N GLU A 171 4.98 -8.06 9.76
CA GLU A 171 4.71 -9.44 10.17
C GLU A 171 3.43 -9.57 11.03
N ASP A 172 3.23 -8.66 11.98
CA ASP A 172 2.02 -8.61 12.82
C ASP A 172 1.65 -7.17 13.22
N CYS A 173 0.57 -6.67 12.63
CA CYS A 173 -0.06 -5.39 12.97
C CYS A 173 -1.41 -5.55 13.69
N SER A 174 -1.64 -6.65 14.41
CA SER A 174 -2.93 -6.97 15.04
C SER A 174 -3.50 -5.83 15.91
N ALA A 175 -2.66 -5.18 16.71
CA ALA A 175 -3.07 -4.05 17.56
C ALA A 175 -3.53 -2.84 16.74
N GLU A 176 -2.71 -2.40 15.77
CA GLU A 176 -3.00 -1.26 14.90
C GLU A 176 -4.19 -1.56 13.97
N LEU A 177 -4.32 -2.80 13.51
CA LEU A 177 -5.44 -3.27 12.70
C LEU A 177 -6.75 -3.15 13.50
N SER A 178 -6.77 -3.64 14.75
CA SER A 178 -7.95 -3.55 15.62
C SER A 178 -8.39 -2.10 15.80
N GLU A 179 -7.45 -1.20 16.08
CA GLU A 179 -7.74 0.23 16.26
C GLU A 179 -8.35 0.84 14.99
N LYS A 180 -7.75 0.59 13.83
CA LYS A 180 -8.22 1.13 12.55
C LYS A 180 -9.56 0.53 12.13
N VAL A 181 -9.80 -0.75 12.41
CA VAL A 181 -11.11 -1.40 12.20
C VAL A 181 -12.18 -0.76 13.07
N ASP A 182 -11.89 -0.48 14.35
CA ASP A 182 -12.80 0.24 15.25
C ASP A 182 -13.12 1.65 14.73
N GLN A 183 -12.13 2.37 14.20
CA GLN A 183 -12.32 3.69 13.57
C GLN A 183 -13.20 3.64 12.33
N LEU A 184 -13.13 2.56 11.53
CA LEU A 184 -13.92 2.40 10.30
C LEU A 184 -15.31 1.81 10.53
N ARG A 185 -15.56 1.11 11.65
CA ARG A 185 -16.83 0.46 11.95
C ARG A 185 -18.05 1.39 11.84
N PRO A 186 -18.03 2.67 12.29
CA PRO A 186 -19.16 3.57 12.10
C PRO A 186 -19.46 3.92 10.63
N LEU A 187 -18.45 3.84 9.75
CA LEU A 187 -18.57 4.15 8.32
C LEU A 187 -18.97 2.91 7.50
N TYR A 188 -18.53 1.72 7.93
CA TYR A 188 -18.84 0.45 7.30
C TYR A 188 -18.97 -0.67 8.35
N PRO A 189 -20.15 -0.86 8.96
CA PRO A 189 -20.35 -1.83 10.04
C PRO A 189 -20.01 -3.27 9.67
N ARG A 190 -20.16 -3.61 8.39
CA ARG A 190 -19.83 -4.93 7.82
C ARG A 190 -18.33 -5.22 7.78
N ILE A 191 -17.46 -4.28 8.17
CA ILE A 191 -16.02 -4.55 8.30
C ILE A 191 -15.74 -5.70 9.29
N SER A 192 -16.61 -5.88 10.29
CA SER A 192 -16.52 -6.98 11.26
C SER A 192 -16.79 -8.37 10.65
N GLU A 193 -17.31 -8.44 9.41
CA GLU A 193 -17.52 -9.68 8.66
C GLU A 193 -16.28 -10.07 7.84
N ILE A 194 -15.27 -9.19 7.77
CA ILE A 194 -14.09 -9.36 6.93
C ILE A 194 -12.94 -9.91 7.76
N ASP A 195 -12.39 -11.04 7.32
CA ASP A 195 -11.14 -11.57 7.84
C ASP A 195 -9.96 -10.83 7.17
N ILE A 196 -9.49 -9.76 7.80
CA ILE A 196 -8.32 -8.98 7.35
C ILE A 196 -7.08 -9.58 8.01
N PRO A 197 -6.10 -10.12 7.25
CA PRO A 197 -4.90 -10.68 7.83
C PRO A 197 -4.10 -9.64 8.63
N THR A 198 -3.58 -10.06 9.80
CA THR A 198 -2.70 -9.23 10.64
C THR A 198 -1.29 -9.11 10.09
N ARG A 199 -0.89 -10.06 9.24
CA ARG A 199 0.36 -10.00 8.47
C ARG A 199 0.11 -9.28 7.16
N ILE A 200 0.83 -8.17 6.95
CA ILE A 200 0.79 -7.41 5.70
C ILE A 200 1.71 -8.05 4.66
N SER A 201 2.91 -8.49 5.08
CA SER A 201 3.91 -9.06 4.17
C SER A 201 4.90 -9.96 4.89
N ASP A 202 5.25 -11.07 4.25
CA ASP A 202 6.38 -11.97 4.57
C ASP A 202 7.47 -11.97 3.48
N ASN A 203 7.37 -11.06 2.51
CA ASN A 203 8.28 -10.99 1.37
C ASN A 203 9.07 -9.67 1.39
N VAL A 204 10.35 -9.74 1.05
CA VAL A 204 11.23 -8.58 1.06
C VAL A 204 12.15 -8.56 -0.17
N THR A 205 12.22 -7.41 -0.83
CA THR A 205 13.29 -7.05 -1.78
C THR A 205 14.40 -6.32 -1.02
N LEU A 206 15.64 -6.74 -1.24
CA LEU A 206 16.83 -6.00 -0.80
C LEU A 206 17.19 -4.98 -1.88
N SER A 207 17.12 -3.69 -1.53
CA SER A 207 17.49 -2.58 -2.40
C SER A 207 18.86 -2.05 -2.01
N THR A 208 19.91 -2.55 -2.66
CA THR A 208 21.32 -2.14 -2.44
C THR A 208 21.75 -1.04 -3.39
#